data_AF-A0A6M1Z5T7-F1
#
_entry.id   AF-A0A6M1Z5T7-F1
#
_cell.length_a   1.000
_cell.length_b   1.000
_cell.length_c   1.000
_cell.angle_alpha   90.00
_cell.angle_beta   90.00
_cell.angle_gamma   90.00
#
_symmetry.space_group_name_H-M   'P 1'
#
loop_
_entity.id
_entity.type
_entity.pdbx_description
1 polymer ?
#
loop_
_entity_poly.entity_id
_entity_poly.type
_entity_poly.pdbx_seq_one_letter_code
_entity_poly.pdbx_strand_id
1 'polypeptide(L)'
;MKKNKKYKDWLIEKLKDHDEAVAYLNAALEESLKEDEESKHLFLIALRNVVEAQGGMNKLAKKAHVGRESLYKTLSEKGNPKWCTLISLIISLGLNLRLS
;
A
#
# COMPACT_ATOMS: atom_id res chain seq x y z
N MET A 1 10.49 2.18 21.70
CA MET A 1 10.58 1.45 20.40
C MET A 1 9.81 0.10 20.36
N LYS A 2 9.62 -0.65 21.46
CA LYS A 2 8.92 -1.96 21.44
C LYS A 2 7.42 -1.94 21.05
N LYS A 3 6.69 -0.86 21.31
CA LYS A 3 5.24 -0.77 21.01
C LYS A 3 4.96 -0.72 19.50
N ASN A 4 5.78 0.00 18.74
CA ASN A 4 5.55 0.23 17.30
C ASN A 4 5.77 -1.04 16.47
N LYS A 5 6.75 -1.87 16.87
CA LYS A 5 6.99 -3.19 16.23
C LYS A 5 5.81 -4.15 16.43
N LYS A 6 5.28 -4.24 17.66
CA LYS A 6 4.12 -5.10 17.95
C LYS A 6 2.87 -4.69 17.16
N TYR A 7 2.62 -3.38 17.03
CA TYR A 7 1.51 -2.89 16.22
C TYR A 7 1.72 -3.23 14.74
N LYS A 8 2.92 -3.00 14.21
CA LYS A 8 3.23 -3.33 12.82
C LYS A 8 3.06 -4.82 12.54
N ASP A 9 3.60 -5.69 13.39
CA ASP A 9 3.50 -7.14 13.21
C ASP A 9 2.02 -7.59 13.23
N TRP A 10 1.21 -7.05 14.16
CA TRP A 10 -0.23 -7.30 14.19
C TRP A 10 -0.95 -6.83 12.93
N LEU A 11 -0.62 -5.62 12.44
CA LEU A 11 -1.20 -5.06 11.23
C LEU A 11 -0.87 -5.94 10.01
N ILE A 12 0.39 -6.31 9.84
CA ILE A 12 0.82 -7.17 8.73
C ILE A 12 0.13 -8.53 8.76
N GLU A 13 -0.10 -9.10 9.95
CA GLU A 13 -0.87 -10.35 10.07
C GLU A 13 -2.33 -10.17 9.63
N LYS A 14 -2.98 -9.08 10.03
CA LYS A 14 -4.36 -8.77 9.64
C LYS A 14 -4.51 -8.57 8.13
N LEU A 15 -3.60 -7.83 7.51
CA LEU A 15 -3.64 -7.50 6.08
C LEU A 15 -3.34 -8.69 5.14
N LYS A 16 -3.08 -9.89 5.68
CA LYS A 16 -3.08 -11.12 4.88
C LYS A 16 -4.47 -11.49 4.42
N ASP A 17 -5.49 -11.18 5.22
CA ASP A 17 -6.88 -11.31 4.82
C ASP A 17 -7.20 -10.28 3.72
N HIS A 18 -7.91 -10.74 2.68
CA HIS A 18 -8.16 -9.93 1.50
C HIS A 18 -9.11 -8.76 1.80
N ASP A 19 -10.17 -9.01 2.57
CA ASP A 19 -11.19 -8.02 2.86
C ASP A 19 -10.64 -6.95 3.80
N GLU A 20 -9.82 -7.35 4.79
CA GLU A 20 -9.09 -6.42 5.65
C GLU A 20 -8.12 -5.54 4.84
N ALA A 21 -7.41 -6.10 3.86
CA ALA A 21 -6.50 -5.33 3.00
C ALA A 21 -7.25 -4.31 2.13
N VAL A 22 -8.41 -4.69 1.58
CA VAL A 22 -9.26 -3.78 0.79
C VAL A 22 -9.85 -2.68 1.67
N ALA A 23 -10.42 -3.04 2.83
CA ALA A 23 -10.99 -2.08 3.77
C ALA A 23 -9.94 -1.05 4.25
N TYR A 24 -8.75 -1.54 4.60
CA TYR A 24 -7.64 -0.69 5.03
C TYR A 24 -7.19 0.29 3.94
N LEU A 25 -7.12 -0.15 2.67
CA LEU A 25 -6.75 0.73 1.57
C LEU A 25 -7.83 1.72 1.17
N ASN A 26 -9.11 1.34 1.26
CA ASN A 26 -10.21 2.28 1.04
C ASN A 26 -10.19 3.39 2.09
N ALA A 27 -10.02 3.04 3.37
CA ALA A 27 -9.89 4.03 4.45
C ALA A 27 -8.69 4.96 4.24
N ALA A 28 -7.53 4.41 3.85
CA ALA A 28 -6.35 5.20 3.55
C ALA A 28 -6.52 6.09 2.30
N LEU A 29 -7.29 5.63 1.31
CA LEU A 29 -7.60 6.39 0.11
C LEU A 29 -8.52 7.57 0.44
N GLU A 30 -9.59 7.33 1.19
CA GLU A 30 -10.51 8.39 1.66
C GLU A 30 -9.78 9.45 2.48
N GLU A 31 -8.91 9.04 3.40
CA GLU A 31 -8.09 9.97 4.18
C GLU A 31 -7.16 10.79 3.29
N SER A 32 -6.55 10.18 2.26
CA SER A 32 -5.63 10.86 1.35
C SER A 32 -6.28 11.95 0.47
N LEU A 33 -7.61 11.99 0.41
CA LEU A 33 -8.35 13.03 -0.30
C LEU A 33 -8.49 14.32 0.51
N LYS A 34 -8.12 14.32 1.80
CA LYS A 34 -8.11 15.53 2.61
C LYS A 34 -7.01 16.49 2.12
N GLU A 35 -7.29 17.80 2.17
CA GLU A 35 -6.40 18.84 1.63
C GLU A 35 -5.20 19.17 2.53
N ASP A 36 -4.64 18.19 3.24
CA ASP A 36 -3.41 18.35 4.03
C ASP A 36 -2.24 17.57 3.42
N GLU A 37 -1.03 18.07 3.63
CA GLU A 37 0.17 17.54 3.00
C GLU A 37 0.56 16.15 3.56
N GLU A 38 0.19 15.87 4.81
CA GLU A 38 0.49 14.61 5.50
C GLU A 38 -0.40 13.46 4.98
N SER A 39 -1.67 13.74 4.71
CA SER A 39 -2.67 12.78 4.22
C SER A 39 -2.32 12.21 2.84
N LYS A 40 -1.67 12.99 1.97
CA LYS A 40 -1.32 12.56 0.59
C LYS A 40 -0.45 11.31 0.55
N HIS A 41 0.40 11.11 1.54
CA HIS A 41 1.34 10.00 1.59
C HIS A 41 0.80 8.77 2.34
N LEU A 42 -0.32 8.93 3.07
CA LEU A 42 -0.90 7.85 3.85
C LEU A 42 -1.29 6.65 2.99
N PHE A 43 -1.84 6.90 1.79
CA PHE A 43 -2.19 5.83 0.86
C PHE A 43 -0.97 5.01 0.41
N LEU A 44 0.18 5.64 0.17
CA LEU A 44 1.41 4.94 -0.23
C LEU A 44 1.97 4.08 0.91
N ILE A 45 1.90 4.58 2.14
CA ILE A 45 2.30 3.84 3.34
C ILE A 45 1.37 2.64 3.54
N ALA A 46 0.06 2.84 3.41
CA ALA A 46 -0.92 1.78 3.52
C ALA A 46 -0.72 0.70 2.44
N LEU A 47 -0.53 1.11 1.18
CA LEU A 47 -0.23 0.20 0.08
C LEU A 47 1.05 -0.59 0.34
N ARG A 48 2.09 0.03 0.90
CA ARG A 48 3.32 -0.67 1.29
C ARG A 48 3.07 -1.73 2.36
N ASN A 49 2.23 -1.46 3.36
CA ASN A 49 1.87 -2.43 4.39
C ASN A 49 1.12 -3.64 3.78
N VAL A 50 0.18 -3.39 2.88
CA VAL A 50 -0.53 -4.46 2.15
C VAL A 50 0.44 -5.27 1.30
N VAL A 51 1.37 -4.63 0.60
CA VAL A 51 2.40 -5.36 -0.17
C VAL A 51 3.25 -6.25 0.72
N GLU A 52 3.66 -5.76 1.89
CA GLU A 52 4.41 -6.55 2.88
C GLU A 52 3.60 -7.78 3.33
N ALA A 53 2.32 -7.61 3.66
CA ALA A 53 1.43 -8.70 4.06
C ALA A 53 1.14 -9.72 2.94
N GLN A 54 1.03 -9.27 1.69
CA GLN A 54 0.65 -10.10 0.53
C GLN A 54 1.82 -10.88 -0.11
N GLY A 55 2.95 -10.97 0.59
CA GLY A 55 4.14 -11.73 0.17
C GLY A 55 5.34 -10.87 -0.25
N GLY A 56 5.27 -9.56 0.00
CA GLY A 56 6.39 -8.63 -0.09
C GLY A 56 6.68 -8.05 -1.48
N MET A 57 7.57 -7.06 -1.48
CA MET A 57 7.94 -6.26 -2.67
C MET A 57 8.48 -7.12 -3.82
N ASN A 58 9.21 -8.19 -3.52
CA ASN A 58 9.78 -9.07 -4.56
C ASN A 58 8.67 -9.77 -5.37
N LYS A 59 7.60 -10.20 -4.70
CA LYS A 59 6.47 -10.89 -5.34
C LYS A 59 5.68 -9.90 -6.21
N LEU A 60 5.40 -8.71 -5.68
CA LEU A 60 4.70 -7.68 -6.44
C LEU A 60 5.52 -7.21 -7.66
N ALA A 61 6.81 -6.94 -7.48
CA ALA A 61 7.68 -6.50 -8.58
C ALA A 61 7.65 -7.48 -9.76
N LYS A 62 7.68 -8.79 -9.49
CA LYS A 62 7.55 -9.84 -10.51
C LYS A 62 6.17 -9.82 -11.17
N LYS A 63 5.10 -9.73 -10.37
CA LYS A 63 3.71 -9.77 -10.88
C LYS A 63 3.34 -8.52 -11.69
N ALA A 64 3.87 -7.36 -11.32
CA ALA A 64 3.64 -6.08 -11.97
C ALA A 64 4.67 -5.77 -13.09
N HIS A 65 5.64 -6.66 -13.33
CA HIS A 65 6.73 -6.45 -14.30
C HIS A 65 7.49 -5.13 -14.12
N VAL A 66 7.74 -4.74 -12.86
CA VAL A 66 8.49 -3.52 -12.51
C VAL A 66 9.79 -3.86 -11.78
N GLY A 67 10.80 -2.99 -11.93
CA GLY A 67 12.04 -3.10 -11.17
C GLY A 67 11.80 -2.93 -9.67
N ARG A 68 12.47 -3.73 -8.84
CA ARG A 68 12.34 -3.69 -7.37
C ARG A 68 12.69 -2.31 -6.80
N GLU A 69 13.79 -1.72 -7.25
CA GLU A 69 14.23 -0.41 -6.80
C GLU A 69 13.22 0.68 -7.15
N SER A 70 12.69 0.64 -8.38
CA SER A 70 11.60 1.52 -8.82
C SER A 70 10.37 1.37 -7.94
N LEU A 71 9.99 0.13 -7.60
CA LEU A 71 8.86 -0.16 -6.72
C LEU A 71 9.08 0.40 -5.29
N TYR A 72 10.27 0.21 -4.71
CA TYR A 72 10.61 0.76 -3.40
C TYR A 72 10.57 2.29 -3.38
N LYS A 73 11.08 2.95 -4.44
CA LYS A 73 11.01 4.40 -4.58
C LYS A 73 9.56 4.88 -4.73
N THR A 74 8.79 4.16 -5.55
CA THR A 74 7.39 4.47 -5.84
C THR A 74 6.52 4.40 -4.59
N LEU A 75 6.70 3.36 -3.76
CA LEU A 75 5.93 3.12 -2.54
C LEU A 75 6.63 3.65 -1.27
N SER A 76 7.52 4.62 -1.43
CA SER A 76 8.14 5.30 -0.29
C SER A 76 7.19 6.37 0.29
N GLU A 77 7.47 6.82 1.52
CA GLU A 77 6.73 7.91 2.17
C GLU A 77 6.76 9.21 1.37
N LYS A 78 7.75 9.39 0.49
CA LYS A 78 7.89 10.55 -0.40
C LYS A 78 7.71 10.17 -1.87
N GLY A 79 7.10 9.01 -2.13
CA GLY A 79 6.84 8.54 -3.47
C GLY A 79 5.88 9.47 -4.21
N ASN A 80 6.09 9.63 -5.52
CA ASN A 80 5.17 10.34 -6.40
C ASN A 80 4.88 9.47 -7.64
N PRO A 81 4.16 8.35 -7.48
CA PRO A 81 3.78 7.51 -8.61
C PRO A 81 2.96 8.29 -9.63
N LYS A 82 3.17 8.00 -10.91
CA LYS A 82 2.15 8.30 -11.92
C LYS A 82 0.88 7.50 -11.60
N TRP A 83 -0.27 8.08 -11.88
CA TRP A 83 -1.58 7.42 -11.72
C TRP A 83 -1.61 5.99 -12.30
N CYS A 84 -1.17 5.83 -13.55
CA CYS A 84 -1.16 4.52 -14.22
C CYS A 84 -0.29 3.48 -13.49
N THR A 85 0.83 3.90 -12.90
CA THR A 85 1.69 3.02 -12.11
C THR A 85 0.94 2.53 -10.88
N LEU A 86 0.27 3.44 -10.16
CA LEU A 86 -0.47 3.11 -8.95
C LEU A 86 -1.59 2.09 -9.24
N ILE A 87 -2.38 2.35 -10.27
CA ILE A 87 -3.46 1.46 -10.71
C ILE A 87 -2.93 0.07 -11.11
N SER A 88 -1.81 0.01 -11.86
CA SER A 88 -1.18 -1.26 -12.23
C SER A 88 -0.75 -2.09 -11.02
N LEU A 89 -0.23 -1.45 -9.96
CA LEU A 89 0.14 -2.13 -8.73
C LEU A 89 -1.09 -2.67 -7.99
N ILE A 90 -2.16 -1.90 -7.90
CA ILE A 90 -3.43 -2.32 -7.27
C ILE A 90 -4.03 -3.53 -8.00
N ILE A 91 -4.10 -3.48 -9.34
CA ILE A 91 -4.57 -4.59 -10.18
C ILE A 91 -3.65 -5.82 -10.01
N SER A 92 -2.34 -5.59 -9.97
CA SER A 92 -1.37 -6.66 -9.72
C SER A 92 -1.52 -7.28 -8.33
N LEU A 93 -2.09 -6.60 -7.35
CA LEU A 93 -2.43 -7.20 -6.05
C LEU A 93 -3.77 -7.93 -6.07
N GLY A 94 -4.58 -7.77 -7.14
CA GLY A 94 -5.92 -8.34 -7.26
C GLY A 94 -6.95 -7.60 -6.39
N LEU A 95 -6.68 -6.34 -6.05
CA LEU A 95 -7.51 -5.54 -5.15
C LEU A 95 -8.48 -4.68 -5.95
N ASN A 96 -9.68 -4.50 -5.40
CA ASN A 96 -10.70 -3.61 -5.96
C ASN A 96 -11.02 -2.52 -4.94
N LEU A 97 -10.50 -1.32 -5.19
CA LEU A 97 -10.72 -0.16 -4.31
C LEU A 97 -11.94 0.63 -4.78
N ARG A 98 -12.64 1.25 -3.83
CA ARG A 98 -13.81 2.08 -4.08
C ARG A 98 -13.81 3.26 -3.13
N LEU A 99 -14.27 4.40 -3.63
CA LEU A 99 -14.63 5.56 -2.82
C LEU A 99 -16.12 5.48 -2.53
N SER A 100 -16.49 5.81 -1.29
CA SER A 100 -17.88 5.92 -0.85
C SER A 100 -18.49 7.28 -1.19
#